data_AF-A0A1Q9NGC5-F1
#
_entry.id   AF-A0A1Q9NGC5-F1
#
_cell.length_a   1.000
_cell.length_b   1.000
_cell.length_c   1.000
_cell.angle_alpha   90.00
_cell.angle_beta   90.00
_cell.angle_gamma   90.00
#
_symmetry.space_group_name_H-M   'P 1'
#
loop_
_entity.id
_entity.type
_entity.pdbx_description
1 polymer ?
#
loop_
_entity_poly.entity_id
_entity_poly.type
_entity_poly.pdbx_seq_one_letter_code
_entity_poly.pdbx_strand_id
1 'polypeptide(L)'
;MPSSNSINPSYIGKATLMDEMYKYDNYRPPWLWSVYFSALKIKKLLGSSARIICDPVAAGSDRGPKNCGECDANFKTLLKSFSATQDLQSLLNDVPKCACKEIYLSSINSEILYNGMGVYHEYPLKRWK
;
A
#
# COMPACT_ATOMS: atom_id res chain seq x y z
N MET A 1 15.13 -17.66 -13.58
CA MET A 1 14.21 -17.76 -12.42
C MET A 1 13.50 -16.43 -12.25
N PRO A 2 12.22 -16.39 -11.84
CA PRO A 2 11.53 -15.13 -11.54
C PRO A 2 12.29 -14.33 -10.49
N SER A 3 12.36 -13.01 -10.66
CA SER A 3 12.90 -12.13 -9.62
C SER A 3 11.97 -12.13 -8.40
N SER A 4 12.53 -12.15 -7.19
CA SER A 4 11.75 -12.01 -5.96
C SER A 4 11.81 -10.57 -5.47
N ASN A 5 10.65 -9.92 -5.37
CA ASN A 5 10.53 -8.52 -4.98
C ASN A 5 9.73 -8.44 -3.68
N SER A 6 10.34 -7.88 -2.63
CA SER A 6 9.70 -7.71 -1.32
C SER A 6 9.29 -6.26 -1.13
N ILE A 7 8.03 -6.03 -0.76
CA ILE A 7 7.47 -4.72 -0.45
C ILE A 7 7.23 -4.67 1.06
N ASN A 8 8.11 -3.95 1.77
CA ASN A 8 8.10 -3.84 3.22
C ASN A 8 7.72 -2.42 3.63
N PRO A 9 6.43 -2.13 3.84
CA PRO A 9 6.03 -0.84 4.36
C PRO A 9 6.58 -0.60 5.77
N SER A 10 7.05 0.61 6.03
CA SER A 10 7.68 0.97 7.30
C SER A 10 6.68 0.93 8.47
N TYR A 11 7.09 0.29 9.57
CA TYR A 11 6.49 0.47 10.88
C TYR A 11 7.38 1.37 11.75
N ILE A 12 6.81 1.95 12.80
CA ILE A 12 7.49 2.91 13.68
C ILE A 12 8.02 2.16 14.90
N GLY A 13 9.31 1.82 14.86
CA GLY A 13 10.03 1.25 16.00
C GLY A 13 10.33 2.32 17.05
N LYS A 14 10.28 1.98 18.34
CA LYS A 14 10.65 2.89 19.44
C LYS A 14 12.12 3.31 19.35
N ALA A 15 12.43 4.50 19.85
CA ALA A 15 13.80 5.05 19.89
C ALA A 15 14.47 5.14 18.51
N THR A 16 13.68 5.40 17.47
CA THR A 16 14.16 5.69 16.11
C THR A 16 13.85 7.14 15.75
N LEU A 17 14.49 7.69 14.72
CA LEU A 17 14.12 9.02 14.19
C LEU A 17 12.62 9.06 13.80
N MET A 18 12.11 7.97 13.25
CA MET A 18 10.69 7.84 12.90
C MET A 18 9.78 7.86 14.13
N ASP A 19 10.24 7.37 15.29
CA ASP A 19 9.54 7.49 16.59
C ASP A 19 9.40 8.94 17.02
N GLU A 20 10.46 9.74 16.87
CA GLU A 20 10.44 11.18 17.18
C GLU A 20 9.52 11.93 16.23
N MET A 21 9.67 11.71 14.92
CA MET A 21 8.79 12.34 13.93
C MET A 21 7.32 12.01 14.17
N TYR A 22 7.01 10.76 14.53
CA TYR A 22 5.65 10.35 14.88
C TYR A 22 5.10 11.04 16.13
N LYS A 23 5.93 11.22 17.18
CA LYS A 23 5.52 11.94 18.40
C LYS A 23 5.19 13.42 18.14
N TYR A 24 5.79 14.01 17.11
CA TYR A 24 5.56 15.39 16.69
C TYR A 24 4.62 15.52 15.49
N ASP A 25 3.84 14.47 15.17
CA ASP A 25 2.90 14.43 14.03
C ASP A 25 3.52 14.74 12.65
N ASN A 26 4.85 14.64 12.55
CA ASN A 26 5.62 14.86 11.31
C ASN A 26 5.76 13.59 10.45
N TYR A 27 5.31 12.45 10.96
CA TYR A 27 5.29 11.19 10.22
C TYR A 27 4.10 10.33 10.62
N ARG A 28 3.44 9.74 9.63
CA ARG A 28 2.44 8.68 9.81
C ARG A 28 2.90 7.40 9.11
N PRO A 29 2.52 6.22 9.59
CA PRO A 29 2.71 4.99 8.83
C PRO A 29 2.06 5.06 7.43
N PRO A 30 2.58 4.29 6.46
CA PRO A 30 2.07 4.29 5.10
C PRO A 30 0.68 3.65 5.01
N TRP A 31 -0.07 4.03 3.96
CA TRP A 31 -1.37 3.42 3.66
C TRP A 31 -1.20 1.97 3.21
N LEU A 32 -2.08 1.07 3.66
CA LEU A 32 -2.16 -0.28 3.09
C LEU A 32 -2.59 -0.25 1.62
N TRP A 33 -3.37 0.77 1.22
CA TRP A 33 -3.66 1.05 -0.18
C TRP A 33 -2.40 1.23 -1.04
N SER A 34 -1.37 1.93 -0.54
CA SER A 34 -0.10 2.09 -1.27
C SER A 34 0.59 0.74 -1.51
N VAL A 35 0.56 -0.15 -0.53
CA VAL A 35 1.14 -1.51 -0.64
C VAL A 35 0.37 -2.32 -1.69
N TYR A 36 -0.95 -2.30 -1.62
CA TYR A 36 -1.83 -2.97 -2.58
C TYR A 36 -1.58 -2.50 -4.02
N PHE A 37 -1.61 -1.19 -4.27
CA PHE A 37 -1.39 -0.65 -5.60
C PHE A 37 0.03 -0.91 -6.12
N SER A 38 1.04 -0.89 -5.25
CA SER A 38 2.42 -1.24 -5.62
C SER A 38 2.53 -2.70 -6.05
N ALA A 39 1.99 -3.62 -5.24
CA ALA A 39 1.97 -5.05 -5.57
C ALA A 39 1.21 -5.32 -6.87
N LEU A 40 0.03 -4.70 -7.03
CA LEU A 40 -0.78 -4.83 -8.25
C LEU A 40 -0.04 -4.33 -9.48
N LYS A 41 0.58 -3.15 -9.41
CA LYS A 41 1.31 -2.53 -10.52
C LYS A 41 2.51 -3.37 -10.94
N ILE A 42 3.33 -3.79 -9.97
CA ILE A 42 4.49 -4.64 -10.24
C ILE A 42 4.04 -5.98 -10.85
N LYS A 43 2.96 -6.59 -10.33
CA LYS A 43 2.47 -7.88 -10.85
C LYS A 43 1.97 -7.77 -12.28
N LYS A 44 1.23 -6.71 -12.59
CA LYS A 44 0.73 -6.45 -13.94
C LYS A 44 1.85 -6.16 -14.94
N LEU A 45 2.92 -5.48 -14.50
CA LEU A 45 4.06 -5.13 -15.36
C LEU A 45 4.96 -6.33 -15.64
N LEU A 46 5.25 -7.14 -14.61
CA LEU A 46 6.25 -8.20 -14.71
C LEU A 46 5.64 -9.61 -14.88
N GLY A 47 4.34 -9.77 -14.64
CA GLY A 47 3.63 -11.03 -14.82
C GLY A 47 4.22 -12.18 -14.01
N SER A 48 4.55 -13.28 -14.69
CA SER A 48 5.21 -14.46 -14.11
C SER A 48 6.72 -14.28 -13.88
N SER A 49 7.33 -13.22 -14.41
CA SER A 49 8.76 -12.91 -14.26
C SER A 49 9.12 -12.34 -12.88
N ALA A 50 8.11 -12.03 -12.06
CA ALA A 50 8.29 -11.56 -10.69
C ALA A 50 7.38 -12.29 -9.70
N ARG A 51 7.98 -12.72 -8.58
CA ARG A 51 7.29 -13.05 -7.35
C ARG A 51 7.27 -11.81 -6.46
N ILE A 52 6.12 -11.48 -5.89
CA ILE A 52 5.94 -10.32 -5.02
C ILE A 52 5.58 -10.78 -3.62
N ILE A 53 6.34 -10.33 -2.63
CA ILE A 53 6.12 -10.65 -1.23
C ILE A 53 5.74 -9.36 -0.51
N CYS A 54 4.54 -9.31 0.02
CA CYS A 54 3.99 -8.21 0.82
C CYS A 54 3.22 -8.77 2.02
N ASP A 55 3.89 -8.88 3.16
CA ASP A 55 3.27 -9.21 4.45
C ASP A 55 3.57 -8.09 5.45
N PRO A 56 2.78 -6.99 5.43
CA PRO A 56 3.06 -5.81 6.25
C PRO A 56 3.06 -6.13 7.74
N VAL A 57 4.23 -5.95 8.37
CA VAL A 57 4.38 -6.09 9.82
C VAL A 57 3.54 -5.02 10.52
N ALA A 58 2.84 -5.41 11.58
CA ALA A 58 1.99 -4.53 12.38
C ALA A 58 0.87 -3.83 11.58
N ALA A 59 0.40 -4.45 10.47
CA ALA A 59 -0.73 -3.94 9.68
C ALA A 59 -1.96 -3.65 10.55
N GLY A 60 -2.52 -2.44 10.40
CA GLY A 60 -3.69 -1.96 11.14
C GLY A 60 -3.42 -1.44 12.55
N SER A 61 -2.18 -1.56 13.05
CA SER A 61 -1.80 -0.96 14.33
C SER A 61 -1.53 0.54 14.18
N ASP A 62 -1.58 1.29 15.28
CA ASP A 62 -1.34 2.75 15.28
C ASP A 62 0.05 3.15 14.80
N ARG A 63 1.03 2.25 14.96
CA ARG A 63 2.43 2.47 14.61
C ARG A 63 2.85 1.69 13.36
N GLY A 64 1.91 1.02 12.71
CA GLY A 64 2.16 0.21 11.52
C GLY A 64 1.30 0.66 10.34
N PRO A 65 1.53 0.08 9.16
CA PRO A 65 0.80 0.44 7.95
C PRO A 65 -0.70 0.25 8.15
N LYS A 66 -1.49 1.30 7.93
CA LYS A 66 -2.93 1.29 8.23
C LYS A 66 -3.70 2.17 7.23
N ASN A 67 -4.97 1.87 7.04
CA ASN A 67 -5.92 2.78 6.41
C ASN A 67 -6.78 3.44 7.51
N CYS A 68 -8.11 3.37 7.40
CA CYS A 68 -9.04 3.92 8.39
C CYS A 68 -9.28 3.01 9.60
N GLY A 69 -8.70 1.82 9.66
CA GLY A 69 -8.98 0.81 10.70
C GLY A 69 -10.03 -0.23 10.28
N GLU A 70 -11.07 0.15 9.54
CA GLU A 70 -12.18 -0.76 9.18
C GLU A 70 -11.78 -1.83 8.16
N CYS A 71 -10.96 -1.48 7.17
CA CYS A 71 -10.55 -2.39 6.09
C CYS A 71 -9.18 -3.04 6.31
N ASP A 72 -8.48 -2.68 7.39
CA ASP A 72 -7.06 -3.03 7.57
C ASP A 72 -6.85 -4.53 7.74
N ALA A 73 -7.72 -5.20 8.52
CA ALA A 73 -7.68 -6.64 8.69
C ALA A 73 -7.90 -7.39 7.37
N ASN A 74 -8.84 -6.93 6.54
CA ASN A 74 -9.11 -7.50 5.23
C ASN A 74 -7.92 -7.29 4.28
N PHE A 75 -7.30 -6.11 4.29
CA PHE A 75 -6.07 -5.86 3.53
C PHE A 75 -4.91 -6.75 3.95
N LYS A 76 -4.70 -6.94 5.25
CA LYS A 76 -3.68 -7.85 5.78
C LYS A 76 -3.89 -9.27 5.24
N THR A 77 -5.11 -9.78 5.32
CA THR A 77 -5.46 -11.12 4.82
C THR A 77 -5.25 -11.22 3.30
N LEU A 78 -5.71 -10.24 2.54
CA LEU A 78 -5.57 -10.19 1.09
C LEU A 78 -4.11 -10.20 0.65
N LEU A 79 -3.28 -9.32 1.21
CA LEU A 79 -1.86 -9.19 0.86
C LEU A 79 -1.07 -10.44 1.24
N LYS A 80 -1.37 -11.04 2.40
CA LYS A 80 -0.77 -12.31 2.82
C LYS A 80 -1.15 -13.46 1.89
N SER A 81 -2.43 -13.56 1.52
CA SER A 81 -2.91 -14.56 0.56
C SER A 81 -2.21 -14.40 -0.79
N PHE A 82 -2.19 -13.19 -1.34
CA PHE A 82 -1.49 -12.88 -2.58
C PHE A 82 0.02 -13.20 -2.52
N SER A 83 0.68 -12.88 -1.41
CA SER A 83 2.10 -13.21 -1.20
C SER A 83 2.36 -14.72 -1.28
N ALA A 84 1.42 -15.55 -0.81
CA ALA A 84 1.51 -17.00 -0.92
C ALA A 84 1.21 -17.50 -2.35
N THR A 85 0.06 -17.10 -2.90
CA THR A 85 -0.51 -17.68 -4.13
C THR A 85 0.00 -17.04 -5.42
N GLN A 86 0.41 -15.77 -5.36
CA GLN A 86 0.71 -14.93 -6.52
C GLN A 86 -0.47 -14.76 -7.50
N ASP A 87 -1.70 -15.07 -7.06
CA ASP A 87 -2.88 -14.97 -7.91
C ASP A 87 -3.36 -13.52 -8.05
N LEU A 88 -3.23 -13.01 -9.27
CA LEU A 88 -3.68 -11.66 -9.62
C LEU A 88 -5.21 -11.53 -9.60
N GLN A 89 -5.95 -12.60 -9.89
CA GLN A 89 -7.41 -12.54 -9.92
C GLN A 89 -7.99 -12.40 -8.51
N SER A 90 -7.55 -13.23 -7.56
CA SER A 90 -7.88 -13.01 -6.14
C SER A 90 -7.50 -11.62 -5.66
N LEU A 91 -6.30 -11.11 -6.02
CA LEU A 91 -5.89 -9.76 -5.62
C LEU A 91 -6.87 -8.67 -6.11
N LEU A 92 -7.43 -8.82 -7.32
CA LEU A 92 -8.38 -7.87 -7.90
C LEU A 92 -9.81 -8.04 -7.37
N ASN A 93 -10.26 -9.28 -7.19
CA ASN A 93 -11.65 -9.59 -6.83
C ASN A 93 -11.92 -9.39 -5.34
N ASP A 94 -10.94 -9.68 -4.50
CA ASP A 94 -11.09 -9.69 -3.04
C ASP A 94 -10.66 -8.35 -2.40
N VAL A 95 -10.39 -7.32 -3.21
CA VAL A 95 -10.03 -5.99 -2.71
C VAL A 95 -11.16 -5.39 -1.85
N PRO A 96 -10.87 -4.95 -0.61
CA PRO A 96 -11.90 -4.36 0.25
C PRO A 96 -12.52 -3.10 -0.36
N LYS A 97 -13.84 -3.03 -0.36
CA LYS A 97 -14.59 -1.82 -0.69
C LYS A 97 -14.73 -0.97 0.57
N CYS A 98 -14.01 0.15 0.64
CA CYS A 98 -14.05 1.05 1.78
C CYS A 98 -14.01 2.51 1.33
N ALA A 99 -14.79 3.36 2.00
CA ALA A 99 -14.86 4.80 1.71
C ALA A 99 -13.49 5.51 1.90
N CYS A 100 -12.61 4.97 2.74
CA CYS A 100 -11.27 5.53 2.95
C CYS A 100 -10.39 5.50 1.70
N LYS A 101 -10.78 4.75 0.65
CA LYS A 101 -10.10 4.78 -0.64
C LYS A 101 -10.09 6.20 -1.22
N GLU A 102 -11.20 6.94 -1.12
CA GLU A 102 -11.26 8.32 -1.65
C GLU A 102 -10.37 9.27 -0.84
N ILE A 103 -10.26 9.05 0.47
CA ILE A 103 -9.34 9.80 1.35
C ILE A 103 -7.89 9.52 0.95
N TYR A 104 -7.54 8.24 0.74
CA TYR A 104 -6.23 7.84 0.25
C TYR A 104 -5.89 8.56 -1.06
N LEU A 105 -6.80 8.55 -2.03
CA LEU A 105 -6.58 9.19 -3.34
C LEU A 105 -6.41 10.71 -3.23
N SER A 106 -7.22 11.35 -2.40
CA SER A 106 -7.08 12.78 -2.10
C SER A 106 -5.71 13.10 -1.46
N SER A 107 -5.24 12.25 -0.54
CA SER A 107 -3.94 12.42 0.11
C SER A 107 -2.78 12.33 -0.88
N ILE A 108 -2.80 11.32 -1.76
CA ILE A 108 -1.80 11.15 -2.81
C ILE A 108 -1.81 12.31 -3.80
N ASN A 109 -3.01 12.77 -4.20
CA ASN A 109 -3.12 13.93 -5.08
C ASN A 109 -2.55 15.20 -4.43
N SER A 110 -2.82 15.40 -3.15
CA SER A 110 -2.24 16.52 -2.38
C SER A 110 -0.71 16.42 -2.29
N GLU A 111 -0.17 15.22 -2.07
CA GLU A 111 1.28 14.97 -2.06
C GLU A 111 1.92 15.29 -3.42
N ILE A 112 1.27 14.91 -4.54
CA ILE A 112 1.75 15.23 -5.90
C ILE A 112 1.81 16.74 -6.13
N LEU A 113 0.73 17.44 -5.75
CA LEU A 113 0.63 18.90 -5.92
C LEU A 113 1.67 19.62 -5.07
N TYR A 114 1.82 19.23 -3.80
CA TYR A 114 2.79 19.81 -2.88
C TYR A 114 4.24 19.65 -3.37
N ASN A 115 4.56 18.48 -3.94
CA ASN A 115 5.89 18.18 -4.47
C ASN A 115 6.19 18.82 -5.84
N GLY A 116 5.28 19.66 -6.37
CA GLY A 116 5.48 20.34 -7.65
C GLY A 116 5.54 19.39 -8.86
N MET A 117 5.10 18.12 -8.70
CA MET A 117 5.13 17.13 -9.78
C MET A 117 4.06 17.37 -10.86
N GLY A 118 3.19 18.37 -10.66
CA GLY A 118 2.13 18.75 -11.59
C GLY A 118 1.01 17.72 -11.71
N VAL A 119 -0.03 18.04 -12.50
CA VAL A 119 -1.17 17.14 -12.79
C VAL A 119 -0.83 16.03 -13.80
N TYR A 120 0.44 15.89 -14.19
CA TYR A 120 0.90 15.04 -15.29
C TYR A 120 0.88 13.54 -15.00
N HIS A 121 0.52 13.14 -13.78
CA HIS A 121 0.13 11.78 -13.49
C HIS A 121 -1.31 11.75 -13.03
N GLU A 122 -2.23 11.45 -13.96
CA GLU A 122 -3.38 10.64 -13.56
C GLU A 122 -2.80 9.44 -12.83
N TYR A 123 -2.90 9.41 -11.49
CA TYR A 123 -2.91 8.13 -10.79
C TYR A 123 -3.96 7.31 -11.54
N PRO A 124 -3.57 6.22 -12.21
CA PRO A 124 -4.46 5.57 -13.13
C PRO A 124 -5.55 5.00 -12.24
N LEU A 125 -6.73 5.59 -12.30
CA LEU A 125 -7.96 5.03 -11.78
C LEU A 125 -8.99 4.94 -12.90
N LYS A 126 -8.88 5.84 -13.89
CA LYS A 126 -9.75 5.87 -15.07
C LYS A 126 -9.39 4.85 -16.17
N ARG A 127 -8.25 4.16 -16.07
CA ARG A 127 -7.79 3.20 -17.11
C ARG A 127 -8.01 1.72 -16.75
N TRP A 128 -8.80 1.42 -15.72
CA TRP A 128 -9.00 0.04 -15.23
C TRP A 128 -10.46 -0.41 -15.33
N LYS A 129 -11.03 -0.35 -16.53
CA LYS A 129 -12.16 -1.20 -16.94
C LYS A 129 -11.61 -2.47 -17.56
#